data_AF-A0A947F8M7-F1
#
_entry.id   AF-A0A947F8M7-F1
#
_cell.length_a   1.000
_cell.length_b   1.000
_cell.length_c   1.000
_cell.angle_alpha   90.00
_cell.angle_beta   90.00
_cell.angle_gamma   90.00
#
_symmetry.space_group_name_H-M   'P 1'
#
loop_
_entity.id
_entity.type
_entity.pdbx_description
1 polymer ?
#
loop_
_entity_poly.entity_id
_entity_poly.type
_entity_poly.pdbx_seq_one_letter_code
_entity_poly.pdbx_strand_id
1 'polypeptide(L)'
;LIMKDKNVAVIRTRRSGSLCSEFESFLYKYGAEIYLDSPDKHDLLMGVGQKLPTSISVALAMTLNQHQISCEDIDSHSTLTSLYGVLAMARVHYQNARTYAEIMATSGEGRKIVNSFIKNLQKILDLAEAKRIDELCTIIEQNKENIPSAFLKTKMEQAQAVDAVLSDVGFKGM
;
A
#
# COMPACT_ATOMS: atom_id res chain seq x y z
N LEU A 1 24.27 -8.11 8.17
CA LEU A 1 22.94 -7.47 7.95
C LEU A 1 23.10 -5.97 8.17
N ILE A 2 22.64 -5.13 7.24
CA ILE A 2 22.58 -3.67 7.39
C ILE A 2 21.10 -3.29 7.52
N MET A 3 20.71 -2.57 8.58
CA MET A 3 19.34 -2.10 8.83
C MET A 3 19.14 -0.63 8.44
N LYS A 4 20.17 -0.03 7.82
CA LYS A 4 20.11 1.31 7.22
C LYS A 4 18.90 1.41 6.27
N ASP A 5 18.16 2.51 6.40
CA ASP A 5 16.98 2.84 5.60
C ASP A 5 15.76 1.91 5.85
N LYS A 6 15.74 1.19 6.98
CA LYS A 6 14.56 0.42 7.41
C LYS A 6 13.90 1.06 8.63
N ASN A 7 12.60 1.30 8.51
CA ASN A 7 11.77 1.73 9.62
C ASN A 7 11.38 0.53 10.47
N VAL A 8 11.53 0.63 11.79
CA VAL A 8 11.09 -0.38 12.75
C VAL A 8 10.10 0.25 13.71
N ALA A 9 8.88 -0.26 13.73
CA ALA A 9 7.89 0.12 14.74
C ALA A 9 8.10 -0.73 15.99
N VAL A 10 8.20 -0.07 17.15
CA VAL A 10 8.36 -0.73 18.45
C VAL A 10 7.15 -0.39 19.31
N ILE A 11 6.45 -1.43 19.76
CA ILE A 11 5.26 -1.31 20.61
C ILE A 11 5.64 -1.77 22.02
N ARG A 12 5.81 -0.80 22.93
CA ARG A 12 6.06 -1.11 24.34
C ARG A 12 4.77 -1.52 25.05
N THR A 13 4.85 -2.54 25.88
CA THR A 13 3.77 -2.97 26.78
C THR A 13 4.15 -2.69 28.23
N ARG A 14 3.21 -2.84 29.17
CA ARG A 14 3.52 -2.75 30.62
C ARG A 14 4.58 -3.76 31.08
N ARG A 15 4.88 -4.78 30.27
CA ARG A 15 5.89 -5.82 30.54
C ARG A 15 7.22 -5.57 29.82
N SER A 16 7.32 -4.50 29.02
CA SER A 16 8.58 -4.14 28.35
C SER A 16 9.59 -3.63 29.38
N GLY A 17 10.48 -4.53 29.82
CA GLY A 17 11.59 -4.24 30.73
C GLY A 17 12.90 -3.90 30.02
N SER A 18 14.03 -4.05 30.71
CA SER A 18 15.38 -3.69 30.22
C SER A 18 15.79 -4.37 28.91
N LEU A 19 15.36 -5.60 28.66
CA LEU A 19 15.63 -6.33 27.42
C LEU A 19 15.03 -5.65 26.19
N CYS A 20 13.92 -4.92 26.35
CA CYS A 20 13.33 -4.13 25.27
C CYS A 20 14.27 -2.98 24.88
N SER A 21 14.84 -2.29 25.87
CA SER A 21 15.79 -1.20 25.66
C SER A 21 17.09 -1.67 25.03
N GLU A 22 17.59 -2.86 25.39
CA GLU A 22 18.78 -3.45 24.76
C GLU A 22 18.52 -3.84 23.31
N PHE A 23 17.34 -4.41 23.01
CA PHE A 23 16.94 -4.73 21.65
C PHE A 23 16.79 -3.46 20.78
N GLU A 24 16.19 -2.40 21.32
CA GLU A 24 16.11 -1.10 20.64
C GLU A 24 17.49 -0.51 20.38
N SER A 25 18.39 -0.57 21.36
CA SER A 25 19.78 -0.09 21.21
C SER A 25 20.55 -0.86 20.14
N PHE A 26 20.31 -2.18 20.05
CA PHE A 26 20.84 -3.01 18.98
C PHE A 26 20.31 -2.53 17.62
N LEU A 27 19.01 -2.35 17.45
CA LEU A 27 18.41 -1.88 16.19
C LEU A 27 18.96 -0.52 15.75
N TYR A 28 19.09 0.41 16.69
CA TYR A 28 19.66 1.73 16.44
C TYR A 28 21.11 1.66 15.96
N LYS A 29 21.94 0.82 16.60
CA LYS A 29 23.35 0.60 16.22
C LYS A 29 23.51 0.13 14.77
N TYR A 30 22.52 -0.57 14.21
CA TYR A 30 22.54 -1.03 12.81
C TYR A 30 21.84 -0.08 11.82
N GLY A 31 21.41 1.11 12.28
CA GLY A 31 20.89 2.18 11.44
C GLY A 31 19.38 2.17 11.21
N ALA A 32 18.61 1.47 12.05
CA ALA A 32 17.15 1.51 11.96
C ALA A 32 16.60 2.81 12.56
N GLU A 33 15.60 3.40 11.89
CA GLU A 33 14.77 4.44 12.48
C GLU A 33 13.65 3.78 13.32
N ILE A 34 13.62 4.09 14.62
CA ILE A 34 12.66 3.49 15.55
C ILE A 34 11.48 4.43 15.76
N TYR A 35 10.29 3.93 15.51
CA TYR A 35 9.03 4.63 15.74
C TYR A 35 8.30 3.97 16.92
N LEU A 36 8.08 4.74 17.98
CA LEU A 36 7.30 4.28 19.14
C LEU A 36 5.82 4.52 18.87
N ASP A 37 5.04 3.43 18.79
CA ASP A 37 3.61 3.48 18.54
C ASP A 37 2.81 2.79 19.65
N SER A 38 1.54 3.18 19.80
CA SER A 38 0.58 2.38 20.55
C SER A 38 0.14 1.18 19.71
N PRO A 39 -0.31 0.07 20.35
CA PRO A 39 -0.84 -1.09 19.62
C PRO A 39 -1.93 -0.70 18.61
N ASP A 40 -2.86 0.16 19.02
CA ASP A 40 -4.00 0.57 18.19
C ASP A 40 -3.56 1.42 16.99
N LYS A 41 -2.62 2.35 17.20
CA LYS A 41 -2.09 3.20 16.13
C LYS A 41 -1.28 2.37 15.13
N HIS A 42 -0.45 1.46 15.61
CA HIS A 42 0.31 0.56 14.76
C HIS A 42 -0.63 -0.31 13.90
N ASP A 43 -1.63 -0.93 14.52
CA ASP A 43 -2.59 -1.78 13.80
C ASP A 43 -3.40 -0.99 12.75
N LEU A 44 -3.84 0.22 13.08
CA LEU A 44 -4.48 1.12 12.12
C LEU A 44 -3.57 1.42 10.92
N LEU A 45 -2.30 1.75 11.17
CA LEU A 45 -1.31 2.03 10.13
C LEU A 45 -0.97 0.80 9.30
N MET A 46 -0.90 -0.40 9.89
CA MET A 46 -0.76 -1.66 9.14
C MET A 46 -2.01 -1.96 8.30
N GLY A 47 -3.18 -1.51 8.75
CA GLY A 47 -4.40 -1.46 7.95
C GLY A 47 -4.19 -0.75 6.61
N VAL A 48 -3.56 0.43 6.65
CA VAL A 48 -3.25 1.25 5.46
C VAL A 48 -2.08 0.69 4.66
N GLY A 49 -0.98 0.31 5.33
CA GLY A 49 0.29 -0.02 4.67
C GLY A 49 0.42 -1.46 4.20
N GLN A 50 -0.35 -2.40 4.76
CA GLN A 50 -0.20 -3.83 4.47
C GLN A 50 -1.52 -4.50 4.15
N LYS A 51 -2.51 -4.38 5.05
CA LYS A 51 -3.78 -5.11 4.93
C LYS A 51 -4.55 -4.70 3.68
N LEU A 52 -4.82 -3.39 3.52
CA LEU A 52 -5.55 -2.89 2.37
C LEU A 52 -4.83 -3.13 1.02
N PRO A 53 -3.53 -2.81 0.85
CA PRO A 53 -2.81 -3.07 -0.40
C PRO A 53 -2.78 -4.55 -0.78
N THR A 54 -2.66 -5.44 0.21
CA THR A 54 -2.74 -6.89 0.00
C THR A 54 -4.13 -7.30 -0.49
N SER A 55 -5.19 -6.82 0.17
CA SER A 55 -6.56 -7.12 -0.24
C SER A 55 -6.87 -6.62 -1.65
N ILE A 56 -6.43 -5.40 -2.01
CA ILE A 56 -6.57 -4.86 -3.37
C ILE A 56 -5.84 -5.75 -4.38
N SER A 57 -4.61 -6.17 -4.07
CA SER A 57 -3.79 -7.02 -4.93
C SER A 57 -4.45 -8.38 -5.21
N VAL A 58 -4.97 -9.03 -4.17
CA VAL A 58 -5.67 -10.32 -4.31
C VAL A 58 -6.99 -10.14 -5.06
N ALA A 59 -7.76 -9.11 -4.73
CA ALA A 59 -9.02 -8.82 -5.42
C ALA A 59 -8.80 -8.53 -6.92
N LEU A 60 -7.75 -7.78 -7.27
CA LEU A 60 -7.38 -7.52 -8.66
C LEU A 60 -7.10 -8.83 -9.42
N ALA A 61 -6.27 -9.72 -8.86
CA ALA A 61 -5.99 -11.02 -9.47
C ALA A 61 -7.26 -11.88 -9.64
N MET A 62 -8.15 -11.86 -8.65
CA MET A 62 -9.45 -12.53 -8.73
C MET A 62 -10.31 -11.98 -9.87
N THR A 63 -10.38 -10.65 -10.02
CA THR A 63 -11.13 -10.00 -11.10
C THR A 63 -10.57 -10.35 -12.48
N LEU A 64 -9.24 -10.32 -12.65
CA LEU A 64 -8.60 -10.71 -13.90
C LEU A 64 -8.94 -12.15 -14.28
N ASN A 65 -8.84 -13.08 -13.32
CA ASN A 65 -9.20 -14.48 -13.51
C ASN A 65 -10.69 -14.66 -13.84
N GLN A 66 -11.58 -13.92 -13.16
CA GLN A 66 -13.02 -13.96 -13.41
C GLN A 66 -13.38 -13.52 -14.84
N HIS A 67 -12.65 -12.56 -15.39
CA HIS A 67 -12.86 -12.04 -16.74
C HIS A 67 -11.96 -12.67 -17.80
N GLN A 68 -11.18 -13.71 -17.45
CA GLN A 68 -10.26 -14.40 -18.34
C GLN A 68 -9.24 -13.46 -19.02
N ILE A 69 -8.81 -12.42 -18.31
CA ILE A 69 -7.79 -11.48 -18.78
C ILE A 69 -6.42 -12.10 -18.53
N SER A 70 -5.63 -12.29 -19.59
CA SER A 70 -4.30 -12.87 -19.50
C SER A 70 -3.26 -11.86 -18.99
N CYS A 71 -2.10 -12.36 -18.56
CA CYS A 71 -0.99 -11.46 -18.21
C CYS A 71 -0.47 -10.72 -19.46
N GLU A 72 -0.49 -11.36 -20.63
CA GLU A 72 -0.14 -10.71 -21.89
C GLU A 72 -1.06 -9.51 -22.20
N ASP A 73 -2.37 -9.64 -21.96
CA ASP A 73 -3.34 -8.56 -22.17
C ASP A 73 -3.07 -7.34 -21.26
N ILE A 74 -2.62 -7.61 -20.02
CA ILE A 74 -2.28 -6.55 -19.05
C ILE A 74 -1.02 -5.83 -19.49
N ASP A 75 0.01 -6.58 -19.89
CA ASP A 75 1.30 -6.01 -20.29
C ASP A 75 1.15 -5.15 -21.55
N SER A 76 0.30 -5.54 -22.50
CA SER A 76 0.09 -4.79 -23.75
C SER A 76 -0.81 -3.55 -23.60
N HIS A 77 -1.57 -3.42 -22.52
CA HIS A 77 -2.52 -2.30 -22.31
C HIS A 77 -2.22 -1.45 -21.07
N SER A 78 -1.15 -1.76 -20.33
CA SER A 78 -0.76 -1.00 -19.14
C SER A 78 0.07 0.22 -19.50
N THR A 79 -0.37 1.37 -18.99
CA THR A 79 0.50 2.55 -18.82
C THR A 79 1.48 2.32 -17.67
N LEU A 80 2.57 3.10 -17.62
CA LEU A 80 3.49 3.08 -16.48
C LEU A 80 2.79 3.32 -15.14
N THR A 81 1.72 4.14 -15.12
CA THR A 81 0.93 4.40 -13.92
C THR A 81 0.09 3.20 -13.49
N SER A 82 -0.56 2.50 -14.44
CA SER A 82 -1.36 1.30 -14.12
C SER A 82 -0.48 0.10 -13.73
N LEU A 83 0.77 0.08 -14.21
CA LEU A 83 1.76 -0.95 -13.89
C LEU A 83 2.07 -1.04 -12.38
N TYR A 84 1.97 0.05 -11.61
CA TYR A 84 2.20 -0.01 -10.17
C TYR A 84 1.25 -0.97 -9.44
N GLY A 85 -0.02 -1.00 -9.84
CA GLY A 85 -1.00 -1.93 -9.30
C GLY A 85 -0.67 -3.38 -9.65
N VAL A 86 -0.24 -3.61 -10.89
CA VAL A 86 0.18 -4.94 -11.38
C VAL A 86 1.44 -5.43 -10.67
N LEU A 87 2.44 -4.56 -10.47
CA LEU A 87 3.66 -4.88 -9.73
C LEU A 87 3.36 -5.23 -8.25
N ALA A 88 2.48 -4.46 -7.60
CA ALA A 88 2.03 -4.76 -6.25
C ALA A 88 1.33 -6.14 -6.19
N MET A 89 0.44 -6.41 -7.14
CA MET A 89 -0.24 -7.70 -7.28
C MET A 89 0.75 -8.85 -7.48
N ALA A 90 1.69 -8.72 -8.42
CA ALA A 90 2.70 -9.74 -8.68
C ALA A 90 3.56 -10.04 -7.45
N ARG A 91 3.96 -9.02 -6.69
CA ARG A 91 4.74 -9.19 -5.45
C ARG A 91 4.02 -10.01 -4.39
N VAL A 92 2.71 -9.77 -4.21
CA VAL A 92 1.89 -10.52 -3.24
C VAL A 92 1.82 -12.00 -3.65
N HIS A 93 1.59 -12.28 -4.93
CA HIS A 93 1.40 -13.65 -5.43
C HIS A 93 2.71 -14.42 -5.63
N TYR A 94 3.84 -13.74 -5.80
CA TYR A 94 5.16 -14.38 -5.88
C TYR A 94 5.70 -14.83 -4.51
N GLN A 95 5.16 -14.26 -3.43
CA GLN A 95 5.61 -14.52 -2.06
C GLN A 95 4.73 -15.56 -1.36
N ASN A 96 4.99 -15.81 -0.07
CA ASN A 96 4.28 -16.84 0.68
C ASN A 96 2.80 -16.48 0.91
N ALA A 97 1.90 -17.25 0.29
CA ALA A 97 0.46 -17.03 0.39
C ALA A 97 -0.09 -17.04 1.83
N ARG A 98 0.47 -17.87 2.71
CA ARG A 98 0.05 -17.95 4.12
C ARG A 98 0.31 -16.63 4.85
N THR A 99 1.47 -16.00 4.61
CA THR A 99 1.80 -14.70 5.22
C THR A 99 0.75 -13.64 4.86
N TYR A 100 0.36 -13.55 3.59
CA TYR A 100 -0.64 -12.57 3.16
C TYR A 100 -2.05 -12.91 3.63
N ALA A 101 -2.40 -14.20 3.69
CA ALA A 101 -3.66 -14.65 4.29
C ALA A 101 -3.75 -14.26 5.77
N GLU A 102 -2.66 -14.43 6.53
CA GLU A 102 -2.58 -14.03 7.94
C GLU A 102 -2.71 -12.51 8.10
N ILE A 103 -2.00 -11.71 7.29
CA ILE A 103 -2.14 -10.24 7.27
C ILE A 103 -3.61 -9.82 7.03
N MET A 104 -4.26 -10.43 6.04
CA MET A 104 -5.67 -10.15 5.72
C MET A 104 -6.62 -10.63 6.82
N ALA A 105 -6.31 -11.72 7.52
CA ALA A 105 -7.14 -12.27 8.60
C ALA A 105 -6.99 -11.52 9.94
N THR A 106 -5.93 -10.72 10.13
CA THR A 106 -5.67 -9.99 11.38
C THR A 106 -6.87 -9.14 11.81
N SER A 107 -7.34 -9.35 13.04
CA SER A 107 -8.37 -8.54 13.68
C SER A 107 -7.80 -7.23 14.23
N GLY A 108 -8.61 -6.18 14.29
CA GLY A 108 -8.22 -4.91 14.91
C GLY A 108 -8.82 -3.69 14.22
N GLU A 109 -8.23 -2.54 14.51
CA GLU A 109 -8.54 -1.24 13.92
C GLU A 109 -8.22 -1.19 12.42
N GLY A 110 -7.22 -1.95 11.96
CA GLY A 110 -6.88 -2.06 10.54
C GLY A 110 -8.03 -2.57 9.66
N ARG A 111 -8.98 -3.32 10.23
CA ARG A 111 -10.21 -3.74 9.54
C ARG A 111 -11.10 -2.56 9.13
N LYS A 112 -11.13 -1.49 9.93
CA LYS A 112 -11.95 -0.30 9.64
C LYS A 112 -11.48 0.37 8.35
N ILE A 113 -10.17 0.38 8.09
CA ILE A 113 -9.58 0.92 6.86
C ILE A 113 -10.12 0.20 5.63
N VAL A 114 -10.08 -1.14 5.62
CA VAL A 114 -10.58 -1.95 4.49
C VAL A 114 -12.08 -1.72 4.28
N ASN A 115 -12.87 -1.72 5.35
CA ASN A 115 -14.32 -1.51 5.25
C ASN A 115 -14.67 -0.11 4.74
N SER A 116 -13.98 0.93 5.21
CA SER A 116 -14.17 2.30 4.73
C SER A 116 -13.75 2.44 3.27
N PHE A 117 -12.66 1.80 2.86
CA PHE A 117 -12.22 1.77 1.47
C PHE A 117 -13.28 1.15 0.56
N ILE A 118 -13.86 0.00 0.92
CA ILE A 118 -14.92 -0.66 0.13
C ILE A 118 -16.12 0.27 -0.05
N LYS A 119 -16.57 0.95 1.01
CA LYS A 119 -17.67 1.92 0.93
C LYS A 119 -17.34 3.09 0.00
N ASN A 120 -16.12 3.60 0.09
CA ASN A 120 -15.67 4.70 -0.77
C ASN A 120 -15.56 4.26 -2.24
N LEU A 121 -15.07 3.05 -2.50
CA LEU A 121 -14.98 2.49 -3.85
C LEU A 121 -16.37 2.30 -4.46
N GLN A 122 -17.33 1.76 -3.70
CA GLN A 122 -18.71 1.64 -4.16
C GLN A 122 -19.30 3.01 -4.51
N LYS A 123 -19.09 4.03 -3.65
CA LYS A 123 -19.55 5.39 -3.93
C LYS A 123 -18.95 5.95 -5.22
N ILE A 124 -17.66 5.74 -5.46
CA ILE A 124 -16.99 6.18 -6.70
C ILE A 124 -17.58 5.47 -7.91
N LEU A 125 -17.83 4.16 -7.81
CA LEU A 125 -18.46 3.37 -8.86
C LEU A 125 -19.86 3.90 -9.20
N ASP A 126 -20.71 4.11 -8.19
CA ASP A 126 -22.08 4.62 -8.37
C ASP A 126 -22.08 5.98 -9.08
N LEU A 127 -21.16 6.88 -8.70
CA LEU A 127 -21.01 8.19 -9.33
C LEU A 127 -20.51 8.09 -10.78
N ALA A 128 -19.57 7.19 -11.05
CA ALA A 128 -19.03 6.95 -12.38
C ALA A 128 -20.09 6.36 -13.34
N GLU A 129 -20.86 5.37 -12.89
CA GLU A 129 -21.95 4.78 -13.66
C GLU A 129 -23.05 5.80 -13.96
N ALA A 130 -23.35 6.69 -13.01
CA ALA A 130 -24.26 7.81 -13.19
C ALA A 130 -23.65 9.01 -13.95
N LYS A 131 -22.40 8.89 -14.45
CA LYS A 131 -21.66 9.93 -15.19
C LYS A 131 -21.59 11.28 -14.45
N ARG A 132 -21.49 11.24 -13.12
CA ARG A 132 -21.45 12.43 -12.25
C ARG A 132 -20.04 13.03 -12.18
N ILE A 133 -19.56 13.54 -13.31
CA ILE A 133 -18.18 14.03 -13.48
C ILE A 133 -17.84 15.14 -12.48
N ASP A 134 -18.72 16.14 -12.32
CA ASP A 134 -18.43 17.28 -11.44
C ASP A 134 -18.30 16.87 -9.96
N GLU A 135 -19.08 15.89 -9.51
CA GLU A 135 -18.95 15.33 -8.17
C GLU A 135 -17.68 14.53 -7.98
N LEU A 136 -17.28 13.75 -8.99
CA LEU A 136 -16.00 13.05 -8.97
C LEU A 136 -14.83 14.03 -8.89
N CYS A 137 -14.84 15.10 -9.70
CA CYS A 137 -13.86 16.19 -9.64
C CYS A 137 -13.84 16.86 -8.26
N THR A 138 -15.01 17.14 -7.70
CA THR A 138 -15.15 17.74 -6.37
C THR A 138 -14.51 16.86 -5.30
N ILE A 139 -14.76 15.54 -5.33
CA ILE A 139 -14.16 14.57 -4.39
C ILE A 139 -12.62 14.56 -4.54
N ILE A 140 -12.10 14.58 -5.77
CA ILE A 140 -10.66 14.59 -6.02
C ILE A 140 -10.00 15.83 -5.42
N GLU A 141 -10.53 17.02 -5.67
CA GLU A 141 -9.97 18.27 -5.14
C GLU A 141 -10.13 18.37 -3.61
N GLN A 142 -11.26 17.96 -3.05
CA GLN A 142 -11.45 17.93 -1.58
C GLN A 142 -10.49 16.95 -0.89
N ASN A 143 -10.20 15.80 -1.51
CA ASN A 143 -9.22 14.87 -0.96
C ASN A 143 -7.82 15.48 -0.92
N LYS A 144 -7.47 16.25 -1.96
CA LYS A 144 -6.18 16.94 -2.08
C LYS A 144 -5.99 18.04 -1.03
N GLU A 145 -7.05 18.72 -0.60
CA GLU A 145 -6.98 19.73 0.49
C GLU A 145 -6.42 19.17 1.80
N ASN A 146 -6.63 17.87 2.05
CA ASN A 146 -6.17 17.19 3.26
C ASN A 146 -4.77 16.56 3.13
N ILE A 147 -4.12 16.68 1.97
CA ILE A 147 -2.80 16.12 1.71
C ILE A 147 -1.78 17.27 1.57
N PRO A 148 -0.73 17.31 2.40
CA PRO A 148 0.30 18.35 2.28
C PRO A 148 0.88 18.40 0.86
N SER A 149 0.95 19.59 0.27
CA SER A 149 1.48 19.78 -1.09
C SER A 149 2.91 19.26 -1.25
N ALA A 150 3.74 19.43 -0.22
CA ALA A 150 5.10 18.88 -0.17
C ALA A 150 5.12 17.35 -0.22
N PHE A 151 4.15 16.68 0.42
CA PHE A 151 4.01 15.24 0.35
C PHE A 151 3.65 14.77 -1.06
N LEU A 152 2.65 15.41 -1.69
CA LEU A 152 2.25 15.10 -3.07
C LEU A 152 3.41 15.27 -4.05
N LYS A 153 4.14 16.39 -3.95
CA LYS A 153 5.30 16.66 -4.78
C LYS A 153 6.37 15.57 -4.61
N THR A 154 6.71 15.24 -3.37
CA THR A 154 7.70 14.20 -3.06
C THR A 154 7.29 12.84 -3.63
N LYS A 155 6.01 12.46 -3.51
CA LYS A 155 5.51 11.18 -4.03
C LYS A 155 5.48 11.15 -5.56
N MET A 156 5.20 12.28 -6.20
CA MET A 156 5.27 12.40 -7.66
C MET A 156 6.70 12.25 -8.17
N GLU A 157 7.68 12.89 -7.50
CA GLU A 157 9.11 12.74 -7.84
C GLU A 157 9.58 11.28 -7.69
N GLN A 158 9.12 10.59 -6.64
CA GLN A 158 9.38 9.15 -6.45
C GLN A 158 8.77 8.29 -7.56
N ALA A 159 7.53 8.56 -7.96
CA ALA A 159 6.88 7.86 -9.06
C ALA A 159 7.66 8.05 -10.38
N GLN A 160 8.03 9.30 -10.71
CA GLN A 160 8.84 9.58 -11.91
C GLN A 160 10.20 8.88 -11.90
N ALA A 161 10.84 8.77 -10.74
CA ALA A 161 12.08 8.03 -10.62
C ALA A 161 11.89 6.52 -10.89
N VAL A 162 10.80 5.94 -10.40
CA VAL A 162 10.45 4.53 -10.71
C VAL A 162 10.14 4.37 -12.19
N ASP A 163 9.37 5.28 -12.78
CA ASP A 163 9.03 5.27 -14.22
C ASP A 163 10.29 5.30 -15.10
N ALA A 164 11.27 6.15 -14.75
CA ALA A 164 12.54 6.24 -15.45
C ALA A 164 13.30 4.91 -15.39
N VAL A 165 13.41 4.32 -14.19
CA VAL A 165 14.07 3.01 -14.03
C VAL A 165 13.36 1.94 -14.84
N LEU A 166 12.03 1.83 -14.75
CA LEU A 166 11.26 0.82 -15.49
C LEU A 166 11.40 0.97 -17.00
N SER A 167 11.46 2.21 -17.50
CA SER A 167 11.71 2.50 -18.91
C SER A 167 13.10 2.04 -19.34
N ASP A 168 14.12 2.26 -18.49
CA ASP A 168 15.51 1.88 -18.77
C ASP A 168 15.75 0.36 -18.74
N VAL A 169 15.08 -0.39 -17.85
CA VAL A 169 15.18 -1.87 -17.82
C VAL A 169 14.45 -2.55 -18.98
N GLY A 170 13.84 -1.77 -19.87
CA GLY A 170 13.18 -2.27 -21.06
C GLY A 170 11.73 -2.69 -20.82
N PHE A 171 10.99 -1.99 -19.95
CA PHE A 171 9.52 -2.00 -20.02
C PHE A 171 9.12 -1.38 -21.36
N LYS A 172 9.11 -2.20 -22.40
CA LYS A 172 8.54 -1.87 -23.69
C LYS A 172 7.03 -2.08 -23.58
N GLY A 173 6.34 -1.09 -23.04
CA GLY A 173 5.01 -0.80 -23.58
C GLY A 173 5.22 -0.28 -25.00
N MET A 174 5.31 -1.19 -25.97
CA MET A 174 5.26 -0.91 -27.41
C MET A 174 4.08 -1.64 -28.01
#